data_AF-A0A5A7RW61-F1
#
_entry.id   AF-A0A5A7RW61-F1
#
_cell.length_a   1.000
_cell.length_b   1.000
_cell.length_c   1.000
_cell.angle_alpha   90.00
_cell.angle_beta   90.00
_cell.angle_gamma   90.00
#
_symmetry.space_group_name_H-M   'P 1'
#
loop_
_entity.id
_entity.type
_entity.pdbx_description
1 polymer ?
#
loop_
_entity_poly.entity_id
_entity_poly.type
_entity_poly.pdbx_seq_one_letter_code
_entity_poly.pdbx_strand_id
1 'polypeptide(L)'
;MQKIKAKRGKELRCRGWRQEGILRMLENNLENAEKPEELIIYGGSGKAARNWDCFHAIVDTLKNLEDDETLLVQSGKPVAVFKTWKTAPRVLIANANLVPHWSNWDVFHELERKGLIMYGQMTAGSWCYIGTQGIIQGTYETFAACARKHFKSDLRGKIVLTGGLGGMGGAQPLAIKMNNGICVAVECDRKRIERRIKVGFCDMVVEDIDEAVEIAEQAKEEGEPKSIAVVGNCADTHPYLVEKGFKPDVVTDQTSAHDELNGYVPAGYYGDNVEEAYELRRENPKKYIELSMESMKRHCKAMVDFQKRGSVVFDYGNNLRGQAKKAGFEDAFSYPGFVIAYIRPMLAVGRGPFRWI
;
A
#
# COMPACT_ATOMS: atom_id res chain seq x y z
N MET A 1 -5.34 -7.34 24.39
CA MET A 1 -6.44 -7.57 23.42
C MET A 1 -6.22 -8.93 22.76
N GLN A 2 -7.27 -9.74 22.57
CA GLN A 2 -7.12 -11.09 21.99
C GLN A 2 -6.77 -10.99 20.50
N LYS A 3 -5.78 -11.76 20.04
CA LYS A 3 -5.39 -11.78 18.61
C LYS A 3 -6.50 -12.42 17.78
N ILE A 4 -7.14 -11.64 16.92
CA ILE A 4 -8.18 -12.12 16.00
C ILE A 4 -7.53 -13.02 14.93
N LYS A 5 -8.14 -14.18 14.71
CA LYS A 5 -7.75 -15.15 13.67
C LYS A 5 -9.01 -15.73 13.05
N ALA A 6 -8.97 -16.01 11.75
CA ALA A 6 -10.12 -16.64 11.10
C ALA A 6 -10.35 -18.07 11.65
N LYS A 7 -11.60 -18.46 11.87
CA LYS A 7 -11.87 -19.87 12.22
C LYS A 7 -11.44 -20.81 11.09
N ARG A 8 -10.84 -21.94 11.45
CA ARG A 8 -10.42 -23.01 10.51
C ARG A 8 -11.33 -24.23 10.66
N GLY A 9 -11.30 -25.13 9.68
CA GLY A 9 -12.08 -26.39 9.70
C GLY A 9 -13.55 -26.22 9.30
N LYS A 10 -14.32 -27.30 9.47
CA LYS A 10 -15.69 -27.46 8.92
C LYS A 10 -16.80 -26.92 9.84
N GLU A 11 -16.50 -26.65 11.10
CA GLU A 11 -17.49 -26.19 12.06
C GLU A 11 -17.93 -24.74 11.80
N LEU A 12 -19.24 -24.54 11.71
CA LEU A 12 -19.85 -23.24 11.50
C LEU A 12 -20.12 -22.52 12.83
N ARG A 13 -20.06 -21.20 12.80
CA ARG A 13 -20.54 -20.27 13.85
C ARG A 13 -21.73 -19.46 13.36
N CYS A 14 -21.87 -19.29 12.05
CA CYS A 14 -23.03 -18.66 11.40
C CYS A 14 -24.09 -19.69 10.98
N ARG A 15 -25.27 -19.19 10.59
CA ARG A 15 -26.40 -20.00 10.07
C ARG A 15 -26.07 -20.79 8.80
N GLY A 16 -25.09 -20.35 8.01
CA GLY A 16 -24.69 -20.98 6.76
C GLY A 16 -23.27 -20.65 6.33
N TRP A 17 -22.78 -21.36 5.31
CA TRP A 17 -21.42 -21.19 4.78
C TRP A 17 -21.17 -19.83 4.16
N ARG A 18 -22.20 -19.17 3.60
CA ARG A 18 -22.04 -17.86 2.97
C ARG A 18 -21.70 -16.79 4.02
N GLN A 19 -22.41 -16.81 5.14
CA GLN A 19 -22.20 -15.92 6.29
C GLN A 19 -20.88 -16.28 7.00
N GLU A 20 -20.61 -17.58 7.21
CA GLU A 20 -19.36 -18.04 7.82
C GLU A 20 -18.14 -17.64 6.99
N GLY A 21 -18.22 -17.79 5.67
CA GLY A 21 -17.16 -17.36 4.76
C GLY A 21 -16.85 -15.88 4.91
N ILE A 22 -17.89 -15.03 4.91
CA ILE A 22 -17.74 -13.58 5.11
C ILE A 22 -17.13 -13.27 6.49
N LEU A 23 -17.58 -13.92 7.56
CA LEU A 23 -17.02 -13.73 8.91
C LEU A 23 -15.54 -14.12 8.95
N ARG A 24 -15.17 -15.26 8.39
CA ARG A 24 -13.78 -15.72 8.34
C ARG A 24 -12.92 -14.77 7.51
N MET A 25 -13.45 -14.21 6.44
CA MET A 25 -12.75 -13.22 5.62
C MET A 25 -12.49 -11.91 6.38
N LEU A 26 -13.48 -11.42 7.14
CA LEU A 26 -13.32 -10.28 8.05
C LEU A 26 -12.21 -10.53 9.09
N GLU A 27 -12.21 -11.72 9.70
CA GLU A 27 -11.17 -12.11 10.67
C GLU A 27 -9.80 -12.29 10.01
N ASN A 28 -9.75 -12.83 8.78
CA ASN A 28 -8.52 -13.00 8.00
C ASN A 28 -7.86 -11.65 7.67
N ASN A 29 -8.66 -10.61 7.40
CA ASN A 29 -8.13 -9.26 7.24
C ASN A 29 -7.32 -8.84 8.47
N LEU A 30 -7.87 -9.00 9.67
CA LEU A 30 -7.18 -8.65 10.92
C LEU A 30 -6.00 -9.58 11.24
N GLU A 31 -6.09 -10.87 10.89
CA GLU A 31 -4.99 -11.82 11.04
C GLU A 31 -3.75 -11.39 10.24
N ASN A 32 -3.95 -10.75 9.07
CA ASN A 32 -2.91 -10.33 8.14
C ASN A 32 -2.59 -8.81 8.20
N ALA A 33 -3.25 -8.07 9.08
CA ALA A 33 -3.20 -6.61 9.14
C ALA A 33 -1.80 -6.04 9.42
N GLU A 34 -1.57 -4.79 9.00
CA GLU A 34 -0.39 -4.02 9.38
C GLU A 34 -0.44 -3.60 10.85
N LYS A 35 -1.59 -3.16 11.36
CA LYS A 35 -1.79 -2.70 12.74
C LYS A 35 -3.16 -3.14 13.27
N PRO A 36 -3.34 -4.45 13.58
CA PRO A 36 -4.64 -5.06 13.88
C PRO A 36 -5.35 -4.47 15.11
N GLU A 37 -4.61 -4.02 16.11
CA GLU A 37 -5.14 -3.40 17.33
C GLU A 37 -5.93 -2.12 17.08
N GLU A 38 -5.65 -1.44 15.97
CA GLU A 38 -6.36 -0.25 15.49
C GLU A 38 -7.31 -0.56 14.31
N LEU A 39 -7.55 -1.84 14.03
CA LEU A 39 -8.32 -2.36 12.89
C LEU A 39 -7.72 -2.02 11.51
N ILE A 40 -6.51 -1.48 11.47
CA ILE A 40 -5.84 -1.00 10.24
C ILE A 40 -5.20 -2.18 9.52
N ILE A 41 -5.69 -2.45 8.31
CA ILE A 41 -5.27 -3.57 7.47
C ILE A 41 -4.06 -3.18 6.64
N TYR A 42 -4.14 -2.11 5.83
CA TYR A 42 -3.03 -1.59 5.01
C TYR A 42 -3.33 -0.21 4.42
N GLY A 43 -2.31 0.41 3.79
CA GLY A 43 -2.48 1.59 2.94
C GLY A 43 -2.83 2.86 3.71
N GLY A 44 -2.02 3.22 4.71
CA GLY A 44 -2.33 4.30 5.64
C GLY A 44 -3.36 3.83 6.68
N SER A 45 -4.52 4.46 6.73
CA SER A 45 -5.59 4.24 7.72
C SER A 45 -6.68 3.26 7.27
N GLY A 46 -6.43 2.42 6.25
CA GLY A 46 -7.42 1.50 5.68
C GLY A 46 -7.86 0.43 6.68
N LYS A 47 -9.12 0.47 7.14
CA LYS A 47 -9.64 -0.36 8.25
C LYS A 47 -10.64 -1.43 7.80
N ALA A 48 -10.78 -2.49 8.60
CA ALA A 48 -11.80 -3.53 8.39
C ALA A 48 -13.19 -3.19 8.97
N ALA A 49 -13.23 -2.39 10.04
CA ALA A 49 -14.45 -1.89 10.67
C ALA A 49 -14.17 -0.51 11.28
N ARG A 50 -15.23 0.30 11.48
CA ARG A 50 -15.07 1.71 11.88
C ARG A 50 -14.38 1.86 13.23
N ASN A 51 -14.78 1.03 14.18
CA ASN A 51 -14.25 0.91 15.53
C ASN A 51 -14.59 -0.49 16.08
N TRP A 52 -14.11 -0.81 17.28
CA TRP A 52 -14.31 -2.13 17.88
C TRP A 52 -15.77 -2.48 18.13
N ASP A 53 -16.59 -1.53 18.56
CA ASP A 53 -18.03 -1.74 18.72
C ASP A 53 -18.71 -2.15 17.40
N CYS A 54 -18.35 -1.46 16.31
CA CYS A 54 -18.83 -1.84 14.98
C CYS A 54 -18.33 -3.21 14.55
N PHE A 55 -17.06 -3.55 14.84
CA PHE A 55 -16.52 -4.88 14.56
C PHE A 55 -17.33 -5.98 15.26
N HIS A 56 -17.55 -5.85 16.57
CA HIS A 56 -18.31 -6.82 17.35
C HIS A 56 -19.76 -6.93 16.87
N ALA A 57 -20.41 -5.79 16.58
CA ALA A 57 -21.75 -5.77 16.02
C ALA A 57 -21.82 -6.46 14.64
N ILE A 58 -20.80 -6.30 13.78
CA ILE A 58 -20.73 -7.00 12.48
C ILE A 58 -20.63 -8.52 12.71
N VAL A 59 -19.74 -8.95 13.61
CA VAL A 59 -19.54 -10.36 13.94
C VAL A 59 -20.84 -10.99 14.44
N ASP A 60 -21.52 -10.33 15.39
CA ASP A 60 -22.77 -10.84 15.95
C ASP A 60 -23.90 -10.83 14.93
N THR A 61 -23.96 -9.83 14.06
CA THR A 61 -24.94 -9.80 12.97
C THR A 61 -24.69 -10.94 11.98
N LEU A 62 -23.44 -11.18 11.55
CA LEU A 62 -23.10 -12.26 10.63
C LEU A 62 -23.40 -13.66 11.20
N LYS A 63 -23.25 -13.86 12.52
CA LYS A 63 -23.60 -15.13 13.17
C LYS A 63 -25.10 -15.43 13.11
N ASN A 64 -25.93 -14.38 13.18
CA ASN A 64 -27.39 -14.49 13.23
C ASN A 64 -28.09 -14.24 11.89
N LEU A 65 -27.38 -13.76 10.86
CA LEU A 65 -27.95 -13.41 9.56
C LEU A 65 -28.49 -14.65 8.83
N GLU A 66 -29.76 -14.59 8.43
CA GLU A 66 -30.42 -15.68 7.71
C GLU A 66 -30.02 -15.74 6.22
N ASP A 67 -30.37 -16.84 5.55
CA ASP A 67 -30.00 -17.10 4.16
C ASP A 67 -30.72 -16.22 3.13
N ASP A 68 -31.83 -15.59 3.51
CA ASP A 68 -32.56 -14.64 2.67
C ASP A 68 -32.42 -13.20 3.17
N GLU A 69 -31.50 -12.91 4.10
CA GLU A 69 -31.24 -11.56 4.60
C GLU A 69 -29.96 -10.95 4.01
N THR A 70 -29.89 -9.62 4.02
CA THR A 70 -28.73 -8.85 3.59
C THR A 70 -28.37 -7.80 4.63
N LEU A 71 -27.14 -7.87 5.14
CA LEU A 71 -26.53 -6.84 6.00
C LEU A 71 -26.03 -5.66 5.16
N LEU A 72 -26.37 -4.44 5.58
CA LEU A 72 -25.79 -3.20 5.06
C LEU A 72 -24.68 -2.69 5.97
N VAL A 73 -23.49 -2.49 5.41
CA VAL A 73 -22.35 -1.88 6.11
C VAL A 73 -22.05 -0.52 5.48
N GLN A 74 -22.23 0.53 6.27
CA GLN A 74 -21.91 1.91 5.86
C GLN A 74 -20.60 2.31 6.55
N SER A 75 -19.56 2.59 5.77
CA SER A 75 -18.22 2.96 6.29
C SER A 75 -17.81 2.16 7.52
N GLY A 76 -17.77 0.83 7.37
CA GLY A 76 -17.38 -0.10 8.43
C GLY A 76 -18.32 -0.22 9.63
N LYS A 77 -19.56 0.29 9.56
CA LYS A 77 -20.60 0.16 10.60
C LYS A 77 -21.77 -0.68 10.08
N PRO A 78 -22.25 -1.69 10.83
CA PRO A 78 -23.46 -2.43 10.46
C PRO A 78 -24.68 -1.55 10.76
N VAL A 79 -25.42 -1.12 9.74
CA VAL A 79 -26.49 -0.12 9.90
C VAL A 79 -27.90 -0.68 9.78
N ALA A 80 -28.08 -1.79 9.05
CA ALA A 80 -29.38 -2.42 8.87
C ALA A 80 -29.23 -3.85 8.35
N VAL A 81 -30.28 -4.65 8.58
CA VAL A 81 -30.49 -5.95 7.91
C VAL A 81 -31.85 -5.89 7.25
N PHE A 82 -31.93 -6.29 5.98
CA PHE A 82 -33.18 -6.36 5.23
C PHE A 82 -33.41 -7.77 4.70
N LYS A 83 -34.68 -8.18 4.67
CA LYS A 83 -35.09 -9.38 3.95
C LYS A 83 -34.95 -9.15 2.45
N THR A 84 -34.36 -10.13 1.78
CA THR A 84 -34.06 -10.18 0.36
C THR A 84 -34.41 -11.58 -0.16
N TRP A 85 -33.49 -12.30 -0.78
CA TRP A 85 -33.69 -13.64 -1.31
C TRP A 85 -32.38 -14.43 -1.31
N LYS A 86 -32.48 -15.76 -1.40
CA LYS A 86 -31.34 -16.66 -1.20
C LYS A 86 -30.17 -16.39 -2.16
N THR A 87 -30.40 -15.96 -3.39
CA THR A 87 -29.34 -15.67 -4.37
C THR A 87 -28.78 -14.25 -4.32
N ALA A 88 -29.37 -13.34 -3.51
CA ALA A 88 -28.82 -12.01 -3.29
C ALA A 88 -27.46 -12.07 -2.56
N PRO A 89 -26.63 -11.02 -2.60
CA PRO A 89 -25.49 -10.86 -1.70
C PRO A 89 -25.93 -10.94 -0.23
N ARG A 90 -25.08 -11.47 0.66
CA ARG A 90 -25.36 -11.46 2.12
C ARG A 90 -24.94 -10.15 2.79
N VAL A 91 -23.99 -9.43 2.19
CA VAL A 91 -23.51 -8.15 2.69
C VAL A 91 -23.36 -7.19 1.53
N LEU A 92 -23.85 -5.97 1.70
CA LEU A 92 -23.59 -4.84 0.82
C LEU A 92 -22.80 -3.79 1.60
N ILE A 93 -21.71 -3.30 1.01
CA ILE A 93 -20.75 -2.43 1.68
C ILE A 93 -20.58 -1.14 0.87
N ALA A 94 -20.74 0.00 1.54
CA ALA A 94 -20.47 1.33 0.98
C ALA A 94 -19.56 2.09 1.94
N ASN A 95 -18.26 2.15 1.65
CA ASN A 95 -17.24 2.76 2.50
C ASN A 95 -16.69 4.05 1.88
N ALA A 96 -16.44 5.06 2.72
CA ALA A 96 -15.72 6.29 2.38
C ALA A 96 -16.33 7.14 1.25
N ASN A 97 -17.58 6.89 0.85
CA ASN A 97 -18.25 7.69 -0.17
C ASN A 97 -18.58 9.09 0.38
N LEU A 98 -18.13 10.12 -0.34
CA LEU A 98 -18.45 11.52 -0.09
C LEU A 98 -18.97 12.14 -1.38
N VAL A 99 -19.90 13.09 -1.26
CA VAL A 99 -20.38 13.85 -2.42
C VAL A 99 -19.20 14.64 -3.02
N PRO A 100 -19.02 14.71 -4.35
CA PRO A 100 -17.76 15.12 -4.97
C PRO A 100 -17.16 16.43 -4.46
N HIS A 101 -17.98 17.46 -4.22
CA HIS A 101 -17.52 18.75 -3.67
C HIS A 101 -16.82 18.61 -2.30
N TRP A 102 -17.24 17.64 -1.49
CA TRP A 102 -16.71 17.35 -0.16
C TRP A 102 -15.75 16.16 -0.15
N SER A 103 -15.41 15.58 -1.30
CA SER A 103 -14.56 14.40 -1.41
C SER A 103 -13.07 14.76 -1.29
N ASN A 104 -12.66 15.22 -0.10
CA ASN A 104 -11.29 15.58 0.23
C ASN A 104 -10.92 15.13 1.66
N TRP A 105 -9.61 15.11 1.97
CA TRP A 105 -9.10 14.62 3.24
C TRP A 105 -9.49 15.48 4.44
N ASP A 106 -9.64 16.80 4.27
CA ASP A 106 -10.04 17.69 5.37
C ASP A 106 -11.43 17.30 5.91
N VAL A 107 -12.40 17.15 5.01
CA VAL A 107 -13.75 16.72 5.36
C VAL A 107 -13.74 15.27 5.86
N PHE A 108 -12.97 14.39 5.22
CA PHE A 108 -12.84 13.00 5.66
C PHE A 108 -12.36 12.93 7.12
N HIS A 109 -11.28 13.62 7.48
CA HIS A 109 -10.74 13.60 8.83
C HIS A 109 -11.65 14.29 9.85
N GLU A 110 -12.40 15.32 9.45
CA GLU A 110 -13.44 15.90 10.30
C GLU A 110 -14.52 14.86 10.66
N LEU A 111 -15.03 14.14 9.65
CA LEU A 111 -16.01 13.08 9.85
C LEU A 111 -15.44 11.90 10.63
N GLU A 112 -14.15 11.59 10.45
CA GLU A 112 -13.46 10.52 11.17
C GLU A 112 -13.37 10.84 12.66
N ARG A 113 -12.97 12.07 13.02
CA ARG A 113 -12.97 12.55 14.41
C ARG A 113 -14.36 12.51 15.05
N LYS A 114 -15.42 12.73 14.26
CA LYS A 114 -16.82 12.60 14.69
C LYS A 114 -17.32 11.14 14.75
N GLY A 115 -16.51 10.16 14.36
CA GLY A 115 -16.90 8.74 14.31
C GLY A 115 -17.90 8.39 13.20
N LEU A 116 -17.97 9.21 12.14
CA LEU A 116 -18.99 9.12 11.09
C LEU A 116 -18.50 8.40 9.82
N ILE A 117 -17.20 8.24 9.64
CA ILE A 117 -16.60 7.65 8.45
C ILE A 117 -15.46 6.68 8.80
N MET A 118 -15.06 5.87 7.84
CA MET A 118 -13.94 4.95 7.90
C MET A 118 -13.30 4.89 6.51
N TYR A 119 -11.97 4.88 6.44
CA TYR A 119 -11.26 4.67 5.19
C TYR A 119 -11.28 3.17 4.86
N GLY A 120 -11.98 2.79 3.80
CA GLY A 120 -12.13 1.38 3.41
C GLY A 120 -10.96 0.83 2.60
N GLN A 121 -10.08 1.70 2.08
CA GLN A 121 -9.15 1.32 1.01
C GLN A 121 -9.94 0.55 -0.09
N MET A 122 -9.35 -0.46 -0.70
CA MET A 122 -10.00 -1.39 -1.62
C MET A 122 -10.43 -2.63 -0.85
N THR A 123 -9.45 -3.45 -0.39
CA THR A 123 -9.75 -4.78 0.20
C THR A 123 -9.77 -4.80 1.73
N ALA A 124 -9.47 -3.67 2.38
CA ALA A 124 -9.48 -3.56 3.84
C ALA A 124 -10.93 -3.58 4.37
N GLY A 125 -11.76 -2.63 3.91
CA GLY A 125 -13.15 -2.51 4.32
C GLY A 125 -14.12 -3.44 3.58
N SER A 126 -13.67 -4.16 2.56
CA SER A 126 -14.45 -5.17 1.83
C SER A 126 -14.07 -6.62 2.15
N TRP A 127 -13.16 -6.81 3.11
CA TRP A 127 -12.81 -8.12 3.67
C TRP A 127 -12.29 -9.11 2.63
N CYS A 128 -11.32 -8.73 1.82
CA CYS A 128 -10.68 -9.63 0.85
C CYS A 128 -9.15 -9.43 0.74
N TYR A 129 -8.53 -8.97 1.82
CA TYR A 129 -7.09 -8.84 1.94
C TYR A 129 -6.45 -10.19 2.29
N ILE A 130 -5.33 -10.51 1.61
CA ILE A 130 -4.62 -11.79 1.73
C ILE A 130 -3.14 -11.59 2.04
N GLY A 131 -2.84 -10.50 2.76
CA GLY A 131 -1.46 -10.06 2.95
C GLY A 131 -0.84 -9.56 1.64
N THR A 132 0.48 -9.49 1.64
CA THR A 132 1.31 -8.98 0.53
C THR A 132 1.11 -9.76 -0.78
N GLN A 133 0.70 -11.02 -0.72
CA GLN A 133 0.39 -11.83 -1.91
C GLN A 133 -0.72 -11.19 -2.77
N GLY A 134 -1.61 -10.39 -2.17
CA GLY A 134 -2.71 -9.76 -2.89
C GLY A 134 -2.29 -8.82 -4.03
N ILE A 135 -1.03 -8.35 -4.03
CA ILE A 135 -0.52 -7.44 -5.07
C ILE A 135 0.70 -7.98 -5.81
N ILE A 136 1.37 -9.01 -5.29
CA ILE A 136 2.66 -9.48 -5.84
C ILE A 136 2.58 -9.81 -7.32
N GLN A 137 1.52 -10.47 -7.79
CA GLN A 137 1.36 -10.79 -9.21
C GLN A 137 1.22 -9.52 -10.06
N GLY A 138 0.46 -8.52 -9.59
CA GLY A 138 0.31 -7.24 -10.29
C GLY A 138 1.64 -6.48 -10.39
N THR A 139 2.43 -6.50 -9.31
CA THR A 139 3.77 -5.91 -9.28
C THR A 139 4.75 -6.65 -10.16
N TYR A 140 4.75 -7.99 -10.11
CA TYR A 140 5.52 -8.83 -11.01
C TYR A 140 5.19 -8.55 -12.47
N GLU A 141 3.90 -8.52 -12.84
CA GLU A 141 3.46 -8.27 -14.22
C GLU A 141 3.78 -6.85 -14.69
N THR A 142 3.79 -5.87 -13.78
CA THR A 142 4.22 -4.50 -14.09
C THR A 142 5.71 -4.48 -14.45
N PHE A 143 6.56 -5.09 -13.63
CA PHE A 143 7.99 -5.16 -13.91
C PHE A 143 8.32 -6.05 -15.10
N ALA A 144 7.58 -7.14 -15.32
CA ALA A 144 7.70 -7.98 -16.51
C ALA A 144 7.32 -7.21 -17.78
N ALA A 145 6.26 -6.41 -17.73
CA ALA A 145 5.87 -5.54 -18.84
C ALA A 145 6.88 -4.39 -19.08
N CYS A 146 7.43 -3.82 -18.01
CA CYS A 146 8.53 -2.86 -18.08
C CYS A 146 9.77 -3.48 -18.74
N ALA A 147 10.17 -4.68 -18.32
CA ALA A 147 11.28 -5.43 -18.89
C ALA A 147 11.05 -5.73 -20.37
N ARG A 148 9.84 -6.20 -20.76
CA ARG A 148 9.47 -6.44 -22.16
C ARG A 148 9.61 -5.18 -23.01
N LYS A 149 9.20 -4.03 -22.47
CA LYS A 149 9.19 -2.77 -23.21
C LYS A 149 10.57 -2.12 -23.32
N HIS A 150 11.42 -2.26 -22.31
CA HIS A 150 12.66 -1.47 -22.19
C HIS A 150 13.94 -2.30 -22.15
N PHE A 151 13.88 -3.59 -21.77
CA PHE A 151 15.04 -4.39 -21.39
C PHE A 151 15.01 -5.82 -21.95
N LYS A 152 14.46 -6.02 -23.16
CA LYS A 152 14.41 -7.34 -23.83
C LYS A 152 13.76 -8.44 -22.98
N SER A 153 12.79 -8.08 -22.15
CA SER A 153 12.01 -8.98 -21.28
C SER A 153 12.76 -9.55 -20.07
N ASP A 154 13.91 -9.00 -19.70
CA ASP A 154 14.69 -9.43 -18.53
C ASP A 154 15.23 -8.21 -17.76
N LEU A 155 15.16 -8.22 -16.42
CA LEU A 155 15.77 -7.18 -15.58
C LEU A 155 17.15 -7.59 -15.06
N ARG A 156 17.74 -8.69 -15.54
CA ARG A 156 19.12 -9.05 -15.16
C ARG A 156 20.10 -7.89 -15.40
N GLY A 157 20.87 -7.54 -14.37
CA GLY A 157 21.80 -6.41 -14.40
C GLY A 157 21.09 -5.05 -14.48
N LYS A 158 19.84 -4.97 -14.01
CA LYS A 158 19.06 -3.72 -13.90
C LYS A 158 18.74 -3.40 -12.46
N ILE A 159 19.08 -2.17 -12.06
CA ILE A 159 18.79 -1.66 -10.73
C ILE A 159 17.46 -0.89 -10.76
N VAL A 160 16.57 -1.27 -9.87
CA VAL A 160 15.27 -0.66 -9.64
C VAL A 160 15.30 0.05 -8.28
N LEU A 161 15.17 1.38 -8.30
CA LEU A 161 15.04 2.20 -7.10
C LEU A 161 13.57 2.43 -6.79
N THR A 162 13.16 2.20 -5.55
CA THR A 162 11.78 2.45 -5.10
C THR A 162 11.69 2.86 -3.62
N GLY A 163 10.49 3.25 -3.20
CA GLY A 163 10.12 3.59 -1.84
C GLY A 163 8.93 2.79 -1.31
N GLY A 164 8.90 2.60 0.00
CA GLY A 164 7.77 2.05 0.76
C GLY A 164 7.73 0.52 0.81
N LEU A 165 7.86 -0.02 2.03
CA LEU A 165 7.82 -1.46 2.33
C LEU A 165 6.65 -1.79 3.28
N GLY A 166 5.50 -1.12 3.08
CA GLY A 166 4.24 -1.43 3.77
C GLY A 166 3.58 -2.73 3.31
N GLY A 167 2.29 -2.93 3.64
CA GLY A 167 1.57 -4.18 3.32
C GLY A 167 1.49 -4.50 1.81
N MET A 168 1.42 -3.46 0.98
CA MET A 168 1.43 -3.60 -0.49
C MET A 168 2.83 -3.30 -1.07
N GLY A 169 3.48 -2.23 -0.58
CA GLY A 169 4.86 -1.83 -0.91
C GLY A 169 5.90 -2.93 -0.73
N GLY A 170 5.71 -3.78 0.29
CA GLY A 170 6.58 -4.91 0.57
C GLY A 170 6.60 -5.99 -0.51
N ALA A 171 5.70 -5.94 -1.51
CA ALA A 171 5.73 -6.86 -2.65
C ALA A 171 6.78 -6.49 -3.70
N GLN A 172 7.23 -5.23 -3.73
CA GLN A 172 8.15 -4.72 -4.75
C GLN A 172 9.46 -5.50 -4.81
N PRO A 173 10.19 -5.76 -3.69
CA PRO A 173 11.51 -6.35 -3.79
C PRO A 173 11.49 -7.77 -4.35
N LEU A 174 10.55 -8.60 -3.90
CA LEU A 174 10.36 -9.94 -4.45
C LEU A 174 9.90 -9.92 -5.91
N ALA A 175 8.97 -9.03 -6.29
CA ALA A 175 8.49 -8.92 -7.67
C ALA A 175 9.60 -8.49 -8.66
N ILE A 176 10.50 -7.60 -8.23
CA ILE A 176 11.68 -7.19 -9.00
C ILE A 176 12.66 -8.36 -9.12
N LYS A 177 12.96 -9.04 -8.01
CA LYS A 177 13.85 -10.21 -7.98
C LYS A 177 13.33 -11.36 -8.85
N MET A 178 12.02 -11.61 -8.86
CA MET A 178 11.37 -12.59 -9.75
C MET A 178 11.49 -12.25 -11.24
N ASN A 179 11.77 -10.99 -11.58
CA ASN A 179 12.10 -10.55 -12.94
C ASN A 179 13.62 -10.49 -13.19
N ASN A 180 14.42 -11.12 -12.32
CA ASN A 180 15.89 -11.10 -12.26
C ASN A 180 16.52 -9.72 -12.00
N GLY A 181 15.76 -8.75 -11.50
CA GLY A 181 16.26 -7.41 -11.20
C GLY A 181 16.93 -7.30 -9.84
N ILE A 182 17.59 -6.16 -9.64
CA ILE A 182 18.16 -5.72 -8.36
C ILE A 182 17.26 -4.62 -7.81
N CYS A 183 16.73 -4.81 -6.61
CA CYS A 183 15.86 -3.84 -5.95
C CYS A 183 16.63 -3.10 -4.87
N VAL A 184 16.57 -1.76 -4.89
CA VAL A 184 16.92 -0.88 -3.77
C VAL A 184 15.63 -0.21 -3.31
N ALA A 185 15.12 -0.59 -2.14
CA ALA A 185 13.85 -0.11 -1.60
C ALA A 185 14.05 0.67 -0.30
N VAL A 186 13.72 1.96 -0.32
CA VAL A 186 13.86 2.85 0.85
C VAL A 186 12.60 2.79 1.72
N GLU A 187 12.76 2.57 3.02
CA GLU A 187 11.66 2.55 4.00
C GLU A 187 12.10 3.26 5.30
N CYS A 188 11.24 4.13 5.79
CA CYS A 188 11.53 4.95 6.97
C CYS A 188 11.35 4.20 8.29
N ASP A 189 10.52 3.15 8.34
CA ASP A 189 10.23 2.38 9.54
C ASP A 189 10.89 0.99 9.47
N ARG A 190 11.95 0.80 10.27
CA ARG A 190 12.72 -0.45 10.35
C ARG A 190 11.85 -1.67 10.65
N LYS A 191 10.80 -1.52 11.47
CA LYS A 191 9.88 -2.62 11.82
C LYS A 191 9.18 -3.15 10.57
N ARG A 192 8.92 -2.28 9.58
CA ARG A 192 8.32 -2.70 8.31
C ARG A 192 9.29 -3.50 7.47
N ILE A 193 10.57 -3.13 7.42
CA ILE A 193 11.61 -3.88 6.71
C ILE A 193 11.76 -5.28 7.31
N GLU A 194 11.92 -5.37 8.63
CA GLU A 194 12.09 -6.63 9.35
C GLU A 194 10.94 -7.61 9.09
N ARG A 195 9.70 -7.10 9.05
CA ARG A 195 8.52 -7.91 8.71
C ARG A 195 8.60 -8.48 7.29
N ARG A 196 9.25 -7.81 6.33
CA ARG A 196 9.35 -8.22 4.91
C ARG A 196 10.46 -9.24 4.72
N ILE A 197 11.58 -9.05 5.41
CA ILE A 197 12.64 -10.06 5.50
C ILE A 197 12.10 -11.35 6.13
N LYS A 198 11.40 -11.24 7.26
CA LYS A 198 10.85 -12.41 7.98
C LYS A 198 9.93 -13.29 7.13
N VAL A 199 9.18 -12.70 6.19
CA VAL A 199 8.27 -13.43 5.30
C VAL A 199 8.91 -13.81 3.96
N GLY A 200 10.19 -13.52 3.75
CA GLY A 200 10.94 -13.86 2.54
C GLY A 200 10.66 -12.95 1.34
N PHE A 201 10.19 -11.72 1.57
CA PHE A 201 9.86 -10.74 0.52
C PHE A 201 10.99 -9.75 0.21
N CYS A 202 12.05 -9.74 1.03
CA CYS A 202 13.26 -8.94 0.85
C CYS A 202 14.46 -9.71 1.44
N ASP A 203 15.63 -9.59 0.82
CA ASP A 203 16.80 -10.40 1.19
C ASP A 203 17.59 -9.80 2.37
N MET A 204 17.78 -8.48 2.37
CA MET A 204 18.65 -7.81 3.34
C MET A 204 18.21 -6.39 3.64
N VAL A 205 18.79 -5.83 4.72
CA VAL A 205 18.63 -4.44 5.12
C VAL A 205 20.00 -3.81 5.36
N VAL A 206 20.14 -2.56 4.96
CA VAL A 206 21.27 -1.68 5.30
C VAL A 206 20.75 -0.36 5.87
N GLU A 207 21.60 0.34 6.62
CA GLU A 207 21.27 1.63 7.26
C GLU A 207 21.78 2.83 6.44
N ASP A 208 22.64 2.58 5.44
CA ASP A 208 23.26 3.60 4.61
C ASP A 208 22.91 3.42 3.13
N ILE A 209 22.61 4.52 2.46
CA ILE A 209 22.17 4.50 1.05
C ILE A 209 23.36 4.31 0.09
N ASP A 210 24.56 4.76 0.44
CA ASP A 210 25.76 4.53 -0.38
C ASP A 210 26.17 3.05 -0.31
N GLU A 211 26.10 2.42 0.87
CA GLU A 211 26.29 0.97 1.03
C GLU A 211 25.30 0.19 0.15
N ALA A 212 24.03 0.60 0.12
CA ALA A 212 23.02 -0.04 -0.74
C ALA A 212 23.36 0.07 -2.24
N VAL A 213 23.89 1.22 -2.67
CA VAL A 213 24.33 1.46 -4.05
C VAL A 213 25.53 0.58 -4.39
N GLU A 214 26.51 0.48 -3.51
CA GLU A 214 27.69 -0.38 -3.71
C GLU A 214 27.28 -1.85 -3.90
N ILE A 215 26.42 -2.37 -3.03
CA ILE A 215 25.91 -3.75 -3.13
C ILE A 215 25.11 -3.93 -4.43
N ALA A 216 24.30 -2.93 -4.82
CA ALA A 216 23.49 -3.00 -6.03
C ALA A 216 24.34 -2.99 -7.31
N GLU A 217 25.37 -2.17 -7.39
CA GLU A 217 26.31 -2.15 -8.53
C GLU A 217 27.14 -3.44 -8.59
N GLN A 218 27.60 -3.98 -7.45
CA GLN A 218 28.27 -5.28 -7.42
C GLN A 218 27.35 -6.40 -7.93
N ALA A 219 26.11 -6.48 -7.43
CA ALA A 219 25.15 -7.49 -7.87
C ALA A 219 24.83 -7.38 -9.37
N LYS A 220 24.88 -6.16 -9.92
CA LYS A 220 24.71 -5.89 -11.35
C LYS A 220 25.88 -6.41 -12.18
N GLU A 221 27.11 -6.23 -11.72
CA GLU A 221 28.31 -6.81 -12.36
C GLU A 221 28.28 -8.34 -12.35
N GLU A 222 27.83 -8.94 -11.25
CA GLU A 222 27.71 -10.38 -11.08
C GLU A 222 26.47 -10.97 -11.80
N GLY A 223 25.52 -10.12 -12.19
CA GLY A 223 24.23 -10.54 -12.77
C GLY A 223 23.31 -11.26 -11.78
N GLU A 224 23.52 -11.07 -10.48
CA GLU A 224 22.77 -11.72 -9.40
C GLU A 224 21.55 -10.88 -9.01
N PRO A 225 20.33 -11.42 -9.07
CA PRO A 225 19.14 -10.71 -8.62
C PRO A 225 19.10 -10.62 -7.08
N LYS A 226 18.98 -9.39 -6.56
CA LYS A 226 19.09 -9.11 -5.12
C LYS A 226 18.08 -8.05 -4.69
N SER A 227 17.59 -8.13 -3.45
CA SER A 227 16.68 -7.13 -2.89
C SER A 227 17.21 -6.54 -1.59
N ILE A 228 17.50 -5.25 -1.64
CA ILE A 228 18.16 -4.48 -0.59
C ILE A 228 17.15 -3.46 -0.07
N ALA A 229 16.79 -3.55 1.21
CA ALA A 229 16.04 -2.52 1.89
C ALA A 229 17.00 -1.52 2.54
N VAL A 230 16.67 -0.24 2.50
CA VAL A 230 17.44 0.84 3.13
C VAL A 230 16.58 1.52 4.18
N VAL A 231 17.04 1.58 5.42
CA VAL A 231 16.41 2.41 6.44
C VAL A 231 16.68 3.87 6.09
N GLY A 232 15.66 4.58 5.65
CA GLY A 232 15.83 5.94 5.13
C GLY A 232 14.53 6.60 4.72
N ASN A 233 14.60 7.89 4.39
CA ASN A 233 13.45 8.62 3.86
C ASN A 233 13.61 8.88 2.36
N CYS A 234 12.61 8.54 1.55
CA CYS A 234 12.68 8.71 0.09
C CYS A 234 12.86 10.18 -0.32
N ALA A 235 12.30 11.12 0.47
CA ALA A 235 12.47 12.55 0.23
C ALA A 235 13.89 13.05 0.52
N ASP A 236 14.73 12.26 1.19
CA ASP A 236 16.13 12.56 1.45
C ASP A 236 17.06 11.78 0.53
N THR A 237 16.86 10.46 0.42
CA THR A 237 17.73 9.56 -0.33
C THR A 237 17.66 9.78 -1.83
N HIS A 238 16.46 9.98 -2.41
CA HIS A 238 16.33 10.08 -3.86
C HIS A 238 16.98 11.37 -4.41
N PRO A 239 16.74 12.56 -3.83
CA PRO A 239 17.47 13.76 -4.23
C PRO A 239 18.99 13.63 -4.05
N TYR A 240 19.44 13.04 -2.94
CA TYR A 240 20.86 12.79 -2.69
C TYR A 240 21.49 11.93 -3.80
N LEU A 241 20.83 10.83 -4.18
CA LEU A 241 21.30 9.96 -5.26
C LEU A 241 21.32 10.65 -6.62
N VAL A 242 20.35 11.53 -6.91
CA VAL A 242 20.38 12.39 -8.10
C VAL A 242 21.62 13.30 -8.07
N GLU A 243 21.91 13.95 -6.96
CA GLU A 243 23.08 14.83 -6.82
C GLU A 243 24.41 14.07 -6.98
N LYS A 244 24.51 12.86 -6.40
CA LYS A 244 25.67 11.96 -6.56
C LYS A 244 25.86 11.41 -7.97
N GLY A 245 24.85 11.57 -8.84
CA GLY A 245 24.93 11.07 -10.20
C GLY A 245 24.69 9.57 -10.33
N PHE A 246 24.07 8.94 -9.31
CA PHE A 246 23.61 7.56 -9.40
C PHE A 246 22.56 7.43 -10.52
N LYS A 247 22.57 6.30 -11.24
CA LYS A 247 21.72 6.07 -12.42
C LYS A 247 21.04 4.70 -12.34
N PRO A 248 19.96 4.58 -11.54
CA PRO A 248 19.15 3.36 -11.57
C PRO A 248 18.50 3.21 -12.96
N ASP A 249 18.28 1.98 -13.41
CA ASP A 249 17.63 1.71 -14.70
C ASP A 249 16.13 2.03 -14.64
N VAL A 250 15.50 1.75 -13.49
CA VAL A 250 14.07 1.98 -13.25
C VAL A 250 13.85 2.70 -11.92
N VAL A 251 12.92 3.66 -11.88
CA VAL A 251 12.49 4.33 -10.64
C VAL A 251 10.97 4.32 -10.52
N THR A 252 10.46 3.97 -9.34
CA THR A 252 9.04 4.00 -9.01
C THR A 252 8.87 4.32 -7.52
N ASP A 253 7.63 4.41 -7.03
CA ASP A 253 7.37 4.62 -5.60
C ASP A 253 6.06 3.93 -5.17
N GLN A 254 6.05 3.39 -3.95
CA GLN A 254 4.86 2.83 -3.30
C GLN A 254 4.76 3.21 -1.81
N THR A 255 5.35 4.35 -1.41
CA THR A 255 4.97 5.02 -0.15
C THR A 255 3.46 5.29 -0.10
N SER A 256 2.89 5.53 1.07
CA SER A 256 1.46 5.85 1.21
C SER A 256 1.18 7.34 0.96
N ALA A 257 1.66 7.89 -0.17
CA ALA A 257 1.50 9.29 -0.55
C ALA A 257 0.03 9.74 -0.70
N HIS A 258 -0.91 8.81 -0.83
CA HIS A 258 -2.33 9.11 -0.97
C HIS A 258 -2.96 9.73 0.28
N ASP A 259 -2.31 9.62 1.45
CA ASP A 259 -2.74 10.16 2.73
C ASP A 259 -1.58 10.96 3.35
N GLU A 260 -1.61 12.28 3.18
CA GLU A 260 -0.57 13.22 3.66
C GLU A 260 -0.39 13.20 5.18
N LEU A 261 -1.41 12.80 5.94
CA LEU A 261 -1.39 12.81 7.40
C LEU A 261 -0.91 11.48 7.98
N ASN A 262 -1.43 10.36 7.48
CA ASN A 262 -1.15 9.05 8.07
C ASN A 262 -0.13 8.21 7.28
N GLY A 263 0.13 8.57 6.02
CA GLY A 263 0.80 7.71 5.06
C GLY A 263 2.25 8.08 4.74
N TYR A 264 2.56 9.36 4.58
CA TYR A 264 3.90 9.82 4.18
C TYR A 264 4.64 10.46 5.36
N VAL A 265 5.85 9.97 5.68
CA VAL A 265 6.70 10.52 6.75
C VAL A 265 7.55 11.67 6.20
N PRO A 266 7.52 12.86 6.82
CA PRO A 266 8.32 13.99 6.37
C PRO A 266 9.83 13.69 6.34
N ALA A 267 10.55 14.37 5.44
CA ALA A 267 12.00 14.36 5.36
C ALA A 267 12.66 14.64 6.72
N GLY A 268 13.81 14.02 6.97
CA GLY A 268 14.54 14.09 8.24
C GLY A 268 14.09 13.08 9.30
N TYR A 269 12.98 12.38 9.09
CA TYR A 269 12.49 11.34 10.01
C TYR A 269 12.54 9.94 9.36
N TYR A 270 13.30 9.03 9.97
CA TYR A 270 13.43 7.61 9.61
C TYR A 270 14.27 6.86 10.67
N GLY A 271 14.18 5.53 10.72
CA GLY A 271 14.93 4.72 11.68
C GLY A 271 14.54 5.06 13.11
N ASP A 272 15.51 5.44 13.94
CA ASP A 272 15.32 5.65 15.38
C ASP A 272 14.46 6.88 15.72
N ASN A 273 14.47 7.93 14.89
CA ASN A 273 13.71 9.16 15.14
C ASN A 273 12.32 9.19 14.48
N VAL A 274 11.88 8.09 13.85
CA VAL A 274 10.58 8.05 13.16
C VAL A 274 9.39 8.29 14.11
N GLU A 275 9.54 7.94 15.39
CA GLU A 275 8.50 8.14 16.42
C GLU A 275 8.26 9.64 16.70
N GLU A 276 9.28 10.50 16.55
CA GLU A 276 9.13 11.97 16.67
C GLU A 276 8.18 12.51 15.60
N ALA A 277 8.21 11.94 14.39
CA ALA A 277 7.25 12.29 13.34
C ALA A 277 5.82 11.89 13.72
N TYR A 278 5.66 10.75 14.40
CA TYR A 278 4.35 10.29 14.87
C TYR A 278 3.84 11.14 16.05
N GLU A 279 4.72 11.64 16.90
CA GLU A 279 4.40 12.66 17.91
C GLU A 279 3.93 13.96 17.26
N LEU A 280 4.71 14.49 16.30
CA LEU A 280 4.33 15.68 15.55
C LEU A 280 2.97 15.54 14.87
N ARG A 281 2.68 14.36 14.31
CA ARG A 281 1.37 14.06 13.70
C ARG A 281 0.21 14.21 14.70
N ARG A 282 0.41 13.79 15.96
CA ARG A 282 -0.61 13.86 17.01
C ARG A 282 -0.77 15.29 17.53
N GLU A 283 0.34 15.98 17.78
CA GLU A 283 0.34 17.30 18.41
C GLU A 283 0.01 18.43 17.43
N ASN A 284 0.54 18.36 16.22
CA ASN A 284 0.38 19.38 15.18
C ASN A 284 0.16 18.76 13.79
N PRO A 285 -1.03 18.17 13.55
CA PRO A 285 -1.34 17.49 12.29
C PRO A 285 -1.24 18.42 11.07
N LYS A 286 -1.52 19.72 11.24
CA LYS A 286 -1.38 20.71 10.16
C LYS A 286 0.08 20.88 9.73
N LYS A 287 0.99 21.01 10.71
CA LYS A 287 2.42 21.12 10.40
C LYS A 287 2.96 19.82 9.81
N TYR A 288 2.51 18.67 10.31
CA TYR A 288 2.87 17.38 9.73
C TYR A 288 2.50 17.31 8.25
N ILE A 289 1.25 17.66 7.89
CA ILE A 289 0.79 17.68 6.50
C ILE A 289 1.64 18.62 5.65
N GLU A 290 1.92 19.84 6.12
CA GLU A 290 2.77 20.81 5.41
C GLU A 290 4.15 20.21 5.06
N LEU A 291 4.80 19.60 6.05
CA LEU A 291 6.12 18.98 5.86
C LEU A 291 6.06 17.74 4.96
N SER A 292 5.01 16.92 5.08
CA SER A 292 4.79 15.75 4.21
C SER A 292 4.56 16.17 2.76
N MET A 293 3.79 17.23 2.52
CA MET A 293 3.54 17.78 1.18
C MET A 293 4.82 18.29 0.52
N GLU A 294 5.66 19.03 1.27
CA GLU A 294 6.96 19.48 0.76
C GLU A 294 7.91 18.30 0.50
N SER A 295 7.88 17.28 1.35
CA SER A 295 8.68 16.06 1.18
C SER A 295 8.27 15.27 -0.07
N MET A 296 6.96 15.12 -0.31
CA MET A 296 6.42 14.49 -1.52
C MET A 296 6.79 15.25 -2.78
N LYS A 297 6.79 16.59 -2.72
CA LYS A 297 7.25 17.46 -3.82
C LYS A 297 8.72 17.20 -4.15
N ARG A 298 9.60 17.22 -3.13
CA ARG A 298 11.04 16.94 -3.27
C ARG A 298 11.30 15.54 -3.83
N HIS A 299 10.59 14.53 -3.34
CA HIS A 299 10.68 13.15 -3.82
C HIS A 299 10.24 13.04 -5.30
N CYS A 300 9.08 13.58 -5.66
CA CYS A 300 8.59 13.56 -7.05
C CYS A 300 9.54 14.29 -8.00
N LYS A 301 10.12 15.42 -7.57
CA LYS A 301 11.15 16.12 -8.35
C LYS A 301 12.37 15.23 -8.62
N ALA A 302 12.86 14.50 -7.61
CA ALA A 302 13.98 13.56 -7.81
C ALA A 302 13.64 12.45 -8.82
N MET A 303 12.41 11.92 -8.79
CA MET A 303 11.96 10.95 -9.80
C MET A 303 11.97 11.55 -11.22
N VAL A 304 11.53 12.81 -11.40
CA VAL A 304 11.61 13.51 -12.69
C VAL A 304 13.08 13.75 -13.09
N ASP A 305 13.96 14.08 -12.15
CA ASP A 305 15.37 14.30 -12.44
C ASP A 305 16.08 12.99 -12.85
N PHE A 306 15.71 11.83 -12.27
CA PHE A 306 16.15 10.52 -12.77
C PHE A 306 15.63 10.23 -14.19
N GLN A 307 14.36 10.56 -14.48
CA GLN A 307 13.80 10.42 -15.82
C GLN A 307 14.58 11.23 -16.86
N LYS A 308 14.90 12.50 -16.54
CA LYS A 308 15.70 13.38 -17.39
C LYS A 308 17.13 12.85 -17.63
N ARG A 309 17.62 12.00 -16.72
CA ARG A 309 18.93 11.34 -16.81
C ARG A 309 18.90 9.95 -17.46
N GLY A 310 17.74 9.51 -17.93
CA GLY A 310 17.58 8.30 -18.76
C GLY A 310 16.99 7.08 -18.06
N SER A 311 16.70 7.16 -16.76
CA SER A 311 15.97 6.08 -16.06
C SER A 311 14.55 5.97 -16.59
N VAL A 312 13.98 4.76 -16.69
CA VAL A 312 12.53 4.64 -16.92
C VAL A 312 11.81 4.85 -15.60
N VAL A 313 10.88 5.80 -15.60
CA VAL A 313 10.17 6.23 -14.38
C VAL A 313 8.68 6.05 -14.56
N PHE A 314 8.00 5.54 -13.53
CA PHE A 314 6.55 5.44 -13.52
C PHE A 314 5.98 5.57 -12.11
N ASP A 315 4.72 5.98 -12.03
CA ASP A 315 3.94 6.04 -10.80
C ASP A 315 3.20 4.72 -10.56
N TYR A 316 3.29 4.21 -9.34
CA TYR A 316 2.69 2.94 -8.95
C TYR A 316 1.39 3.08 -8.14
N GLY A 317 0.59 4.10 -8.48
CA GLY A 317 -0.79 4.20 -8.04
C GLY A 317 -0.99 4.69 -6.60
N ASN A 318 -0.03 5.44 -6.04
CA ASN A 318 -0.11 6.01 -4.69
C ASN A 318 -0.40 7.53 -4.67
N ASN A 319 -0.62 8.15 -5.84
CA ASN A 319 -0.91 9.57 -5.98
C ASN A 319 0.22 10.54 -5.60
N LEU A 320 1.48 10.09 -5.55
CA LEU A 320 2.63 10.98 -5.30
C LEU A 320 2.67 12.19 -6.25
N ARG A 321 2.42 11.96 -7.55
CA ARG A 321 2.38 13.03 -8.56
C ARG A 321 1.28 14.06 -8.30
N GLY A 322 0.11 13.59 -7.86
CA GLY A 322 -1.01 14.47 -7.52
C GLY A 322 -0.69 15.37 -6.33
N GLN A 323 -0.08 14.80 -5.29
CA GLN A 323 0.35 15.56 -4.11
C GLN A 323 1.47 16.55 -4.44
N ALA A 324 2.46 16.13 -5.21
CA ALA A 324 3.54 17.00 -5.64
C ALA A 324 3.02 18.18 -6.49
N LYS A 325 2.05 17.94 -7.38
CA LYS A 325 1.38 19.02 -8.12
C LYS A 325 0.64 19.98 -7.19
N LYS A 326 -0.12 19.45 -6.22
CA LYS A 326 -0.81 20.27 -5.19
C LYS A 326 0.18 21.10 -4.35
N ALA A 327 1.40 20.60 -4.14
CA ALA A 327 2.51 21.32 -3.50
C ALA A 327 3.28 22.27 -4.44
N GLY A 328 2.81 22.47 -5.68
CA GLY A 328 3.37 23.43 -6.64
C GLY A 328 4.53 22.92 -7.49
N PHE A 329 4.67 21.61 -7.69
CA PHE A 329 5.59 21.07 -8.70
C PHE A 329 4.84 20.79 -10.01
N GLU A 330 4.98 21.69 -10.98
CA GLU A 330 4.26 21.65 -12.26
C GLU A 330 4.59 20.41 -13.10
N ASP A 331 5.85 19.99 -13.08
CA ASP A 331 6.35 18.83 -13.85
C ASP A 331 5.98 17.47 -13.23
N ALA A 332 5.17 17.43 -12.16
CA ALA A 332 4.87 16.20 -11.43
C ALA A 332 4.28 15.07 -12.31
N PHE A 333 3.62 15.40 -13.41
CA PHE A 333 3.03 14.42 -14.34
C PHE A 333 3.93 14.07 -15.55
N SER A 334 5.22 14.41 -15.50
CA SER A 334 6.19 14.12 -16.59
C SER A 334 6.43 12.62 -16.83
N TYR A 335 6.12 11.77 -15.85
CA TYR A 335 6.17 10.31 -15.96
C TYR A 335 4.77 9.69 -15.85
N PRO A 336 4.51 8.58 -16.57
CA PRO A 336 3.18 7.97 -16.65
C PRO A 336 2.84 7.16 -15.39
N GLY A 337 1.54 6.86 -15.22
CA GLY A 337 1.10 5.82 -14.28
C GLY A 337 1.27 4.43 -14.87
N PHE A 338 1.58 3.44 -14.03
CA PHE A 338 1.85 2.05 -14.44
C PHE A 338 0.70 1.41 -15.22
N VAL A 339 -0.55 1.78 -14.94
CA VAL A 339 -1.71 1.26 -15.68
C VAL A 339 -1.61 1.64 -17.16
N ILE A 340 -1.36 2.91 -17.44
CA ILE A 340 -1.25 3.41 -18.81
C ILE A 340 0.01 2.87 -19.48
N ALA A 341 1.11 2.82 -18.73
CA ALA A 341 2.41 2.41 -19.25
C ALA A 341 2.49 0.92 -19.57
N TYR A 342 1.83 0.06 -18.77
CA TYR A 342 2.11 -1.39 -18.73
C TYR A 342 0.88 -2.29 -18.60
N ILE A 343 -0.10 -1.97 -17.74
CA ILE A 343 -1.14 -2.94 -17.34
C ILE A 343 -2.42 -2.87 -18.19
N ARG A 344 -2.73 -1.72 -18.81
CA ARG A 344 -3.96 -1.53 -19.61
C ARG A 344 -4.22 -2.64 -20.65
N PRO A 345 -3.23 -3.15 -21.41
CA PRO A 345 -3.46 -4.26 -22.34
C PRO A 345 -4.00 -5.53 -21.67
N MET A 346 -3.58 -5.83 -20.44
CA MET A 346 -4.09 -6.99 -19.69
C MET A 346 -5.55 -6.76 -19.26
N LEU A 347 -5.87 -5.55 -18.81
CA LEU A 347 -7.24 -5.18 -18.44
C LEU A 347 -8.19 -5.28 -19.63
N ALA A 348 -7.74 -4.93 -20.84
CA ALA A 348 -8.54 -4.97 -22.06
C ALA A 348 -9.02 -6.37 -22.45
N VAL A 349 -8.36 -7.42 -21.95
CA VAL A 349 -8.74 -8.83 -22.15
C VAL A 349 -9.33 -9.47 -20.88
N GLY A 350 -9.76 -8.66 -19.91
CA GLY A 350 -10.41 -9.13 -18.68
C GLY A 350 -9.47 -9.75 -17.65
N ARG A 351 -8.14 -9.63 -17.83
CA ARG A 351 -7.19 -10.04 -16.77
C ARG A 351 -7.19 -8.99 -15.65
N GLY A 352 -7.16 -9.47 -14.42
CA GLY A 352 -7.06 -8.64 -13.23
C GLY A 352 -6.53 -9.45 -12.05
N PRO A 353 -6.42 -8.86 -10.85
CA PRO A 353 -5.87 -9.53 -9.66
C PRO A 353 -6.87 -10.51 -9.03
N PHE A 354 -7.31 -11.50 -9.82
CA PHE A 354 -8.19 -12.59 -9.40
C PHE A 354 -7.53 -13.40 -8.28
N ARG A 355 -8.31 -13.78 -7.28
CA ARG A 355 -7.84 -14.49 -6.09
C ARG A 355 -8.94 -15.36 -5.51
N TRP A 356 -8.53 -16.36 -4.73
CA TRP A 356 -9.40 -17.20 -3.92
C TRP A 356 -8.73 -17.46 -2.56
N ILE A 357 -9.53 -17.82 -1.56
CA ILE A 357 -9.08 -18.32 -0.25
C ILE A 357 -9.81 -19.62 0.02
#